data_AF-A0A2N8KZM5-F1
#
_entry.id   AF-A0A2N8KZM5-F1
#
_cell.length_a   1.000
_cell.length_b   1.000
_cell.length_c   1.000
_cell.angle_alpha   90.00
_cell.angle_beta   90.00
_cell.angle_gamma   90.00
#
_symmetry.space_group_name_H-M   'P 1'
#
loop_
_entity.id
_entity.type
_entity.pdbx_description
1 polymer ?
#
loop_
_entity_poly.entity_id
_entity_poly.type
_entity_poly.pdbx_seq_one_letter_code
_entity_poly.pdbx_strand_id
1 'polypeptide(L)'
;MKPKHVLALTIAALSSACGPGVGGTGRTAEPREFAVQAGAQPVPVCSAAWAGLLNCQPPVINSNAVAADHPGTTKIQYASDSSAQPEWVLSLEGNKISLEGGCPRVSFTGEWGQVGSAVPLYFGGYLNAKLIQPVLATGAVKALPPSNLESVPGLQLELRSEDGQLLNLLQLQKLSGNSSSPRSCP
;
A
#
# COMPACT_ATOMS: atom_id res chain seq x y z
N MET A 1 25.21 43.07 -46.87
CA MET A 1 23.95 43.85 -46.96
C MET A 1 23.01 43.38 -45.87
N LYS A 2 22.55 44.28 -45.00
CA LYS A 2 21.46 44.05 -44.04
C LYS A 2 20.13 44.35 -44.74
N PRO A 3 19.05 43.65 -44.37
CA PRO A 3 17.75 44.30 -44.22
C PRO A 3 17.36 44.32 -42.73
N LYS A 4 16.88 45.49 -42.31
CA LYS A 4 16.25 45.76 -41.02
C LYS A 4 14.73 45.92 -41.22
N HIS A 5 14.00 45.76 -40.13
CA HIS A 5 12.62 46.23 -39.84
C HIS A 5 11.48 45.25 -40.20
N VAL A 6 10.39 45.07 -39.44
CA VAL A 6 9.92 45.54 -38.12
C VAL A 6 8.70 44.64 -37.77
N LEU A 7 8.62 44.21 -36.50
CA LEU A 7 7.46 43.93 -35.65
C LEU A 7 6.06 43.62 -36.26
N ALA A 8 5.48 42.47 -35.90
CA ALA A 8 4.05 42.37 -35.56
C ALA A 8 3.80 41.21 -34.57
N LEU A 9 3.25 41.58 -33.42
CA LEU A 9 2.75 40.73 -32.33
C LEU A 9 1.67 39.76 -32.82
N THR A 10 1.71 38.51 -32.36
CA THR A 10 0.46 37.77 -32.08
C THR A 10 0.65 36.91 -30.84
N ILE A 11 -0.06 37.32 -29.79
CA ILE A 11 -0.16 36.66 -28.49
C ILE A 11 -1.18 35.52 -28.62
N ALA A 12 -0.78 34.29 -28.31
CA ALA A 12 -1.68 33.19 -27.97
C ALA A 12 -1.02 32.45 -26.78
N ALA A 13 -1.36 32.82 -25.56
CA ALA A 13 -2.45 32.23 -24.77
C ALA A 13 -2.14 30.79 -24.33
N LEU A 14 -1.58 30.70 -23.12
CA LEU A 14 -1.93 29.75 -22.06
C LEU A 14 -1.95 28.26 -22.43
N SER A 15 -0.87 27.57 -22.07
CA SER A 15 -0.97 26.19 -21.57
C SER A 15 -0.01 26.03 -20.40
N SER A 16 -0.31 26.75 -19.32
CA SER A 16 0.13 26.37 -17.99
C SER A 16 -0.53 25.04 -17.63
N ALA A 17 0.04 23.93 -18.07
CA ALA A 17 -0.17 22.65 -17.41
C ALA A 17 0.64 22.65 -16.10
N CYS A 18 0.30 23.56 -15.20
CA CYS A 18 0.37 23.23 -13.78
C CYS A 18 -0.70 22.17 -13.60
N GLY A 19 -0.30 20.90 -13.62
CA GLY A 19 -1.11 19.82 -13.09
C GLY A 19 -1.59 20.17 -11.67
N PRO A 20 -2.65 19.53 -11.16
CA PRO A 20 -3.20 19.86 -9.86
C PRO A 20 -2.09 19.83 -8.80
N GLY A 21 -1.63 21.03 -8.44
CA GLY A 21 -0.68 21.24 -7.37
C GLY A 21 -1.42 20.91 -6.08
N VAL A 22 -1.20 19.70 -5.59
CA VAL A 22 -1.61 19.32 -4.24
C VAL A 22 -0.76 20.15 -3.27
N GLY A 23 -1.31 21.30 -2.85
CA GLY A 23 -0.85 22.02 -1.69
C GLY A 23 -1.08 21.14 -0.45
N GLY A 24 -0.09 20.30 -0.13
CA GLY A 24 -0.16 19.39 1.00
C GLY A 24 -0.01 20.14 2.31
N THR A 25 -1.08 20.24 3.07
CA THR A 25 -1.14 20.73 4.45
C THR A 25 -0.51 19.73 5.43
N GLY A 26 0.70 19.21 5.15
CA GLY A 26 1.46 18.35 6.05
C GLY A 26 0.76 17.09 6.57
N ARG A 27 -0.42 16.72 6.05
CA ARG A 27 -1.11 15.48 6.40
C ARG A 27 -0.47 14.34 5.63
N THR A 28 -0.10 13.28 6.35
CA THR A 28 0.18 11.98 5.74
C THR A 28 -1.05 11.58 4.93
N ALA A 29 -0.90 11.46 3.61
CA ALA A 29 -2.00 11.06 2.74
C ALA A 29 -2.59 9.73 3.23
N GLU A 30 -3.91 9.66 3.34
CA GLU A 30 -4.59 8.45 3.77
C GLU A 30 -4.47 7.37 2.69
N PRO A 31 -4.36 6.07 3.05
CA PRO A 31 -4.23 4.98 2.07
C PRO A 31 -5.28 5.02 0.95
N ARG A 32 -6.51 5.42 1.28
CA ARG A 32 -7.62 5.54 0.34
C ARG A 32 -7.39 6.62 -0.71
N GLU A 33 -6.68 7.70 -0.39
CA GLU A 33 -6.37 8.76 -1.34
C GLU A 33 -5.44 8.23 -2.46
N PHE A 34 -4.46 7.38 -2.12
CA PHE A 34 -3.60 6.72 -3.10
C PHE A 34 -4.37 5.72 -3.97
N ALA A 35 -5.28 4.95 -3.38
CA ALA A 35 -6.14 4.04 -4.14
C ALA A 35 -6.99 4.80 -5.17
N VAL A 36 -7.59 5.93 -4.78
CA VAL A 36 -8.36 6.80 -5.68
C VAL A 36 -7.47 7.41 -6.77
N GLN A 37 -6.27 7.88 -6.42
CA GLN A 37 -5.30 8.41 -7.39
C GLN A 37 -4.89 7.36 -8.44
N ALA A 38 -4.72 6.11 -8.03
CA ALA A 38 -4.43 4.98 -8.92
C ALA A 38 -5.64 4.51 -9.76
N GLY A 39 -6.84 5.09 -9.53
CA GLY A 39 -8.08 4.65 -10.17
C GLY A 39 -8.58 3.29 -9.67
N ALA A 40 -8.10 2.82 -8.51
CA ALA A 40 -8.50 1.55 -7.93
C ALA A 40 -9.88 1.67 -7.26
N GLN A 41 -10.73 0.69 -7.52
CA GLN A 41 -12.00 0.52 -6.83
C GLN A 41 -11.82 -0.42 -5.64
N PRO A 42 -12.47 -0.14 -4.48
CA PRO A 42 -12.40 -1.03 -3.34
C PRO A 42 -13.06 -2.38 -3.67
N VAL A 43 -12.40 -3.46 -3.28
CA VAL A 43 -12.93 -4.82 -3.32
C VAL A 43 -12.62 -5.51 -1.98
N PRO A 44 -13.35 -6.55 -1.56
CA PRO A 44 -13.07 -7.22 -0.29
C PRO A 44 -11.73 -7.96 -0.35
N VAL A 45 -10.81 -7.69 0.58
CA VAL A 45 -9.53 -8.45 0.64
C VAL A 45 -9.76 -9.94 0.89
N CYS A 46 -10.90 -10.29 1.49
CA CYS A 46 -11.32 -11.66 1.71
C CYS A 46 -11.70 -12.44 0.45
N SER A 47 -11.74 -11.80 -0.73
CA SER A 47 -11.83 -12.49 -2.02
C SER A 47 -10.46 -12.74 -2.67
N ALA A 48 -9.35 -12.37 -2.02
CA ALA A 48 -8.02 -12.58 -2.56
C ALA A 48 -7.66 -14.08 -2.61
N ALA A 49 -6.80 -14.47 -3.56
CA ALA A 49 -6.32 -15.86 -3.68
C ALA A 49 -5.56 -16.35 -2.43
N TRP A 50 -5.10 -15.44 -1.58
CA TRP A 50 -4.40 -15.71 -0.32
C TRP A 50 -5.29 -15.49 0.92
N ALA A 51 -6.61 -15.35 0.76
CA ALA A 51 -7.56 -15.10 1.84
C ALA A 51 -7.56 -16.20 2.93
N GLY A 52 -7.10 -17.42 2.62
CA GLY A 52 -6.90 -18.48 3.64
C GLY A 52 -5.84 -18.16 4.70
N LEU A 53 -5.02 -17.12 4.48
CA LEU A 53 -4.06 -16.62 5.46
C LEU A 53 -4.64 -15.53 6.37
N LEU A 54 -5.78 -14.96 5.96
CA LEU A 54 -6.49 -13.91 6.67
C LEU A 54 -7.45 -14.47 7.71
N ASN A 55 -7.87 -13.62 8.64
CA ASN A 55 -8.93 -13.91 9.59
C ASN A 55 -10.23 -13.27 9.09
N CYS A 56 -10.67 -13.70 7.91
CA CYS A 56 -11.89 -13.20 7.28
C CYS A 56 -13.12 -13.63 8.09
N GLN A 57 -13.92 -12.67 8.54
CA GLN A 57 -15.20 -12.98 9.16
C GLN A 57 -16.23 -13.33 8.09
N PRO A 58 -17.12 -14.30 8.33
CA PRO A 58 -18.24 -14.55 7.43
C PRO A 58 -19.10 -13.27 7.35
N PRO A 59 -19.67 -12.96 6.18
CA PRO A 59 -20.53 -11.78 6.03
C PRO A 59 -21.68 -11.87 7.02
N VAL A 60 -21.83 -10.85 7.87
CA VAL A 60 -22.96 -10.75 8.80
C VAL A 60 -24.20 -10.41 7.98
N ILE A 61 -25.05 -11.41 7.72
CA ILE A 61 -26.34 -11.19 7.06
C ILE A 61 -27.30 -10.66 8.13
N ASN A 62 -27.33 -9.35 8.32
CA ASN A 62 -28.37 -8.67 9.07
C ASN A 62 -29.41 -8.11 8.10
N SER A 63 -30.64 -8.62 8.19
CA SER A 63 -31.77 -8.24 7.34
C SER A 63 -32.17 -6.74 7.42
N ASN A 64 -31.56 -5.98 8.34
CA ASN A 64 -31.82 -4.55 8.56
C ASN A 64 -30.56 -3.67 8.54
N ALA A 65 -29.35 -4.18 8.28
CA ALA A 65 -28.21 -3.29 8.12
C ALA A 65 -27.86 -3.11 6.66
N VAL A 66 -27.61 -1.84 6.34
CA VAL A 66 -26.86 -1.43 5.16
C VAL A 66 -25.62 -2.30 5.11
N ALA A 67 -25.47 -3.09 4.05
CA ALA A 67 -24.33 -3.95 3.83
C ALA A 67 -23.06 -3.17 4.18
N ALA A 68 -22.28 -3.64 5.15
CA ALA A 68 -20.94 -3.11 5.34
C ALA A 68 -20.19 -3.42 4.05
N ASP A 69 -20.04 -2.41 3.19
CA ASP A 69 -19.38 -2.55 1.90
C ASP A 69 -17.97 -3.07 2.14
N HIS A 70 -17.78 -4.34 1.77
CA HIS A 70 -16.52 -5.10 1.74
C HIS A 70 -15.96 -5.56 3.11
N PRO A 71 -16.44 -6.70 3.67
CA PRO A 71 -15.85 -7.27 4.88
C PRO A 71 -14.37 -7.59 4.66
N GLY A 72 -13.52 -7.07 5.54
CA GLY A 72 -12.09 -7.31 5.54
C GLY A 72 -11.65 -8.36 6.56
N THR A 73 -10.35 -8.44 6.83
CA THR A 73 -9.80 -9.33 7.86
C THR A 73 -9.87 -8.70 9.25
N THR A 74 -10.02 -9.49 10.31
CA THR A 74 -9.60 -9.00 11.65
C THR A 74 -8.09 -8.80 11.68
N LYS A 75 -7.60 -8.00 12.64
CA LYS A 75 -6.18 -7.67 12.75
C LYS A 75 -5.33 -8.94 12.82
N ILE A 76 -4.34 -9.02 11.95
CA ILE A 76 -3.34 -10.08 11.89
C ILE A 76 -1.97 -9.46 11.62
N GLN A 77 -0.92 -10.05 12.19
CA GLN A 77 0.46 -9.59 12.02
C GLN A 77 1.40 -10.66 11.49
N TYR A 78 2.38 -10.20 10.71
CA TYR A 78 3.49 -10.97 10.21
C TYR A 78 4.80 -10.22 10.47
N ALA A 79 5.91 -10.95 10.60
CA ALA A 79 7.23 -10.36 10.82
C ALA A 79 8.34 -11.06 10.03
N SER A 80 9.49 -10.40 9.89
CA SER A 80 10.68 -10.97 9.23
C SER A 80 11.20 -12.22 9.94
N ASP A 81 11.03 -12.28 11.26
CA ASP A 81 11.53 -13.32 12.14
C ASP A 81 10.71 -13.37 13.43
N SER A 82 10.95 -14.38 14.27
CA SER A 82 10.26 -14.59 15.54
C SER A 82 10.90 -13.87 16.74
N SER A 83 11.84 -12.93 16.52
CA SER A 83 12.46 -12.21 17.62
C SER A 83 11.47 -11.22 18.27
N ALA A 84 11.79 -10.77 19.48
CA ALA A 84 10.98 -9.76 20.17
C ALA A 84 11.01 -8.37 19.50
N GLN A 85 11.96 -8.13 18.60
CA GLN A 85 12.15 -6.88 17.86
C GLN A 85 12.55 -7.20 16.42
N PRO A 86 11.61 -7.72 15.61
CA PRO A 86 11.89 -8.05 14.22
C PRO A 86 12.25 -6.80 13.42
N GLU A 87 12.96 -6.97 12.31
CA GLU A 87 13.30 -5.83 11.44
C GLU A 87 12.05 -5.26 10.75
N TRP A 88 11.13 -6.14 10.36
CA TRP A 88 9.91 -5.79 9.63
C TRP A 88 8.69 -6.33 10.36
N VAL A 89 7.65 -5.50 10.47
CA VAL A 89 6.32 -5.90 10.93
C VAL A 89 5.29 -5.47 9.89
N LEU A 90 4.45 -6.42 9.48
CA LEU A 90 3.29 -6.18 8.65
C LEU A 90 2.02 -6.41 9.47
N SER A 91 1.08 -5.48 9.39
CA SER A 91 -0.27 -5.59 9.94
C SER A 91 -1.29 -5.53 8.81
N LEU A 92 -2.27 -6.43 8.86
CA LEU A 92 -3.43 -6.41 7.97
C LEU A 92 -4.68 -6.29 8.83
N GLU A 93 -5.54 -5.32 8.52
CA GLU A 93 -6.77 -5.06 9.27
C GLU A 93 -7.82 -4.42 8.35
N GLY A 94 -9.02 -4.98 8.32
CA GLY A 94 -10.03 -4.62 7.32
C GLY A 94 -9.50 -4.91 5.91
N ASN A 95 -9.58 -3.91 5.04
CA ASN A 95 -8.98 -3.95 3.69
C ASN A 95 -7.63 -3.23 3.63
N LYS A 96 -7.01 -2.92 4.78
CA LYS A 96 -5.79 -2.12 4.86
C LYS A 96 -4.57 -2.98 5.17
N ILE A 97 -3.42 -2.49 4.72
CA ILE A 97 -2.09 -3.01 5.03
C ILE A 97 -1.25 -1.89 5.64
N SER A 98 -0.46 -2.23 6.65
CA SER A 98 0.59 -1.37 7.20
C SER A 98 1.86 -2.18 7.36
N LEU A 99 2.94 -1.76 6.70
CA LEU A 99 4.28 -2.29 6.86
C LEU A 99 5.13 -1.23 7.56
N GLU A 100 5.87 -1.66 8.57
CA GLU A 100 6.86 -0.84 9.25
C GLU A 100 8.20 -1.58 9.29
N GLY A 101 9.25 -0.90 8.86
CA GLY A 101 10.64 -1.34 8.94
C GLY A 101 11.41 -0.49 9.94
N GLY A 102 12.22 -1.14 10.77
CA GLY A 102 12.96 -0.51 11.85
C GLY A 102 14.02 0.49 11.35
N CYS A 103 15.10 -0.03 10.71
CA CYS A 103 16.30 0.74 10.40
C CYS A 103 16.92 0.41 9.03
N PRO A 104 17.03 1.39 8.10
CA PRO A 104 16.44 2.73 8.17
C PRO A 104 14.91 2.64 8.29
N ARG A 105 14.29 3.65 8.90
CA ARG A 105 12.82 3.68 9.01
C ARG A 105 12.20 3.66 7.63
N VAL A 106 11.32 2.68 7.43
CA VAL A 106 10.52 2.51 6.22
C VAL A 106 9.08 2.28 6.65
N SER A 107 8.14 2.86 5.92
CA SER A 107 6.73 2.52 6.08
C SER A 107 6.03 2.39 4.73
N PHE A 108 5.03 1.53 4.71
CA PHE A 108 4.06 1.46 3.62
C PHE A 108 2.67 1.28 4.20
N THR A 109 1.73 2.11 3.78
CA THR A 109 0.32 1.96 4.14
C THR A 109 -0.52 1.95 2.88
N GLY A 110 -1.44 0.99 2.76
CA GLY A 110 -2.22 0.80 1.54
C GLY A 110 -3.61 0.24 1.81
N GLU A 111 -4.46 0.34 0.79
CA GLU A 111 -5.82 -0.21 0.78
C GLU A 111 -5.97 -1.18 -0.39
N TRP A 112 -6.65 -2.30 -0.14
CA TRP A 112 -6.89 -3.34 -1.13
C TRP A 112 -7.91 -2.85 -2.16
N GLY A 113 -7.57 -2.97 -3.44
CA GLY A 113 -8.42 -2.52 -4.51
C GLY A 113 -8.07 -3.16 -5.84
N GLN A 114 -8.84 -2.80 -6.86
CA GLN A 114 -8.69 -3.33 -8.21
C GLN A 114 -8.84 -2.22 -9.25
N VAL A 115 -7.97 -2.21 -10.26
CA VAL A 115 -8.07 -1.32 -11.43
C VAL A 115 -8.58 -2.13 -12.61
N GLY A 116 -9.77 -1.79 -13.13
CA GLY A 116 -10.41 -2.53 -14.22
C GLY A 116 -10.56 -4.02 -13.89
N SER A 117 -10.07 -4.89 -14.77
CA SER A 117 -10.06 -6.35 -14.58
C SER A 117 -8.70 -6.91 -14.13
N ALA A 118 -7.76 -6.06 -13.71
CA ALA A 118 -6.44 -6.48 -13.26
C ALA A 118 -6.51 -7.30 -11.97
N VAL A 119 -5.44 -8.01 -11.62
CA VAL A 119 -5.35 -8.67 -10.30
C VAL A 119 -5.40 -7.59 -9.21
N PRO A 120 -6.23 -7.74 -8.17
CA PRO A 120 -6.28 -6.78 -7.07
C PRO A 120 -4.94 -6.70 -6.32
N LEU A 121 -4.60 -5.50 -5.86
CA LEU A 121 -3.36 -5.17 -5.14
C LEU A 121 -3.67 -4.23 -3.97
N TYR A 122 -2.70 -4.04 -3.08
CA TYR A 122 -2.73 -2.87 -2.20
C TYR A 122 -2.24 -1.64 -2.95
N PHE A 123 -2.96 -0.53 -2.85
CA PHE A 123 -2.58 0.77 -3.38
C PHE A 123 -2.35 1.73 -2.22
N GLY A 124 -1.21 2.40 -2.18
CA GLY A 124 -0.78 3.07 -0.96
C GLY A 124 0.41 4.01 -1.12
N GLY A 125 0.86 4.53 0.02
CA GLY A 125 2.03 5.39 0.11
C GLY A 125 3.21 4.64 0.72
N TYR A 126 4.38 4.72 0.07
CA TYR A 126 5.66 4.23 0.59
C TYR A 126 6.54 5.41 1.03
N LEU A 127 7.13 5.31 2.21
CA LEU A 127 8.03 6.31 2.77
C LEU A 127 9.31 5.62 3.29
N ASN A 128 10.47 6.22 3.04
CA ASN A 128 11.72 5.81 3.65
C ASN A 128 12.50 7.05 4.11
N ALA A 129 13.61 6.83 4.82
CA ALA A 129 14.44 7.92 5.35
C ALA A 129 15.01 8.91 4.30
N LYS A 130 14.99 8.58 3.01
CA LYS A 130 15.46 9.45 1.92
C LYS A 130 14.33 10.29 1.31
N LEU A 131 13.07 9.96 1.59
CA LEU A 131 11.89 10.61 1.05
C LEU A 131 11.33 11.61 2.06
N ILE A 132 10.95 12.80 1.57
CA ILE A 132 10.36 13.86 2.39
C ILE A 132 8.83 13.68 2.49
N GLN A 133 8.23 12.96 1.54
CA GLN A 133 6.80 12.65 1.48
C GLN A 133 6.60 11.22 0.94
N PRO A 134 5.48 10.54 1.27
CA PRO A 134 5.20 9.23 0.72
C PRO A 134 5.05 9.30 -0.79
N VAL A 135 5.58 8.30 -1.50
CA VAL A 135 5.40 8.10 -2.94
C VAL A 135 4.34 7.04 -3.19
N LEU A 136 3.60 7.17 -4.30
CA LEU A 136 2.61 6.17 -4.67
C LEU A 136 3.30 4.82 -4.93
N ALA A 137 2.76 3.77 -4.31
CA ALA A 137 3.28 2.42 -4.37
C ALA A 137 2.14 1.40 -4.38
N THR A 138 2.44 0.24 -4.95
CA THR A 138 1.58 -0.94 -4.94
C THR A 138 2.20 -2.07 -4.14
N GLY A 139 1.35 -2.86 -3.49
CA GLY A 139 1.74 -4.02 -2.71
C GLY A 139 1.06 -5.29 -3.23
N ALA A 140 1.87 -6.19 -3.79
CA ALA A 140 1.43 -7.53 -4.18
C ALA A 140 1.73 -8.53 -3.06
N VAL A 141 0.73 -9.32 -2.68
CA VAL A 141 0.86 -10.34 -1.64
C VAL A 141 0.75 -11.72 -2.25
N LYS A 142 1.69 -12.59 -1.90
CA LYS A 142 1.71 -14.00 -2.28
C LYS A 142 1.81 -14.87 -1.04
N ALA A 143 0.98 -15.91 -0.95
CA ALA A 143 1.12 -16.93 0.08
C ALA A 143 2.41 -17.72 -0.14
N LEU A 144 3.20 -17.91 0.93
CA LEU A 144 4.35 -18.80 0.92
C LEU A 144 3.94 -20.13 1.59
N PRO A 145 4.32 -21.27 1.00
CA PRO A 145 4.06 -22.55 1.65
C PRO A 145 4.77 -22.61 3.01
N PRO A 146 4.23 -23.37 3.97
CA PRO A 146 4.89 -23.54 5.25
C PRO A 146 6.22 -24.31 5.06
N SER A 147 7.26 -23.89 5.78
CA SER A 147 8.59 -24.51 5.68
C SER A 147 8.63 -25.96 6.17
N ASN A 148 7.67 -26.35 7.02
CA ASN A 148 7.43 -27.71 7.47
C ASN A 148 5.93 -27.89 7.79
N LEU A 149 5.48 -29.14 8.02
CA LEU A 149 4.06 -29.46 8.27
C LEU A 149 3.47 -28.81 9.53
N GLU A 150 4.31 -28.36 10.46
CA GLU A 150 3.91 -27.76 11.74
C GLU A 150 3.95 -26.22 11.71
N SER A 151 4.46 -25.62 10.63
CA SER A 151 4.58 -24.18 10.49
C SER A 151 3.33 -23.57 9.89
N VAL A 152 2.97 -22.37 10.34
CA VAL A 152 1.92 -21.58 9.69
C VAL A 152 2.46 -21.02 8.37
N PRO A 153 1.67 -21.01 7.28
CA PRO A 153 2.14 -20.45 6.01
C PRO A 153 2.50 -18.96 6.18
N GLY A 154 3.61 -18.58 5.56
CA GLY A 154 4.07 -17.20 5.52
C GLY A 154 3.44 -16.42 4.36
N LEU A 155 3.88 -15.17 4.20
CA LEU A 155 3.57 -14.36 3.04
C LEU A 155 4.82 -13.73 2.46
N GLN A 156 4.78 -13.45 1.17
CA GLN A 156 5.71 -12.56 0.50
C GLN A 156 4.97 -11.27 0.15
N LEU A 157 5.57 -10.13 0.50
CA LEU A 157 5.11 -8.80 0.09
C LEU A 157 6.12 -8.22 -0.89
N GLU A 158 5.66 -7.92 -2.10
CA GLU A 158 6.42 -7.17 -3.10
C GLU A 158 5.85 -5.75 -3.17
N LEU A 159 6.69 -4.76 -2.91
CA LEU A 159 6.36 -3.35 -3.03
C LEU A 159 7.00 -2.76 -4.28
N ARG A 160 6.20 -2.10 -5.11
CA ARG A 160 6.66 -1.37 -6.29
C ARG A 160 6.19 0.07 -6.29
N SER A 161 6.99 0.97 -6.81
CA SER A 161 6.57 2.35 -7.09
C SER A 161 5.61 2.40 -8.29
N GLU A 162 5.06 3.59 -8.53
CA GLU A 162 4.18 3.88 -9.67
C GLU A 162 4.79 3.53 -11.04
N ASP A 163 6.09 3.74 -11.23
CA ASP A 163 6.85 3.39 -12.44
C ASP A 163 7.23 1.90 -12.52
N GLY A 164 6.84 1.11 -11.52
CA GLY A 164 7.08 -0.33 -11.46
C GLY A 164 8.45 -0.73 -10.91
N GLN A 165 9.27 0.23 -10.45
CA GLN A 165 10.53 -0.07 -9.78
C GLN A 165 10.28 -0.84 -8.49
N LEU A 166 11.07 -1.90 -8.25
CA LEU A 166 11.02 -2.65 -7.00
C LEU A 166 11.53 -1.78 -5.84
N LEU A 167 10.66 -1.52 -4.87
CA LEU A 167 10.99 -0.79 -3.65
C LEU A 167 11.42 -1.73 -2.53
N ASN A 168 10.73 -2.87 -2.38
CA ASN A 168 11.05 -3.88 -1.38
C ASN A 168 10.48 -5.26 -1.75
N LEU A 169 11.10 -6.33 -1.27
CA LEU A 169 10.62 -7.70 -1.38
C LEU A 169 10.87 -8.42 -0.06
N LEU A 170 9.80 -8.71 0.68
CA LEU A 170 9.88 -9.25 2.03
C LEU A 170 9.23 -10.63 2.10
N GLN A 171 9.87 -11.56 2.80
CA GLN A 171 9.25 -12.81 3.25
C GLN A 171 8.96 -12.68 4.75
N LEU A 172 7.71 -12.92 5.14
CA LEU A 172 7.23 -12.66 6.49
C LEU A 172 6.47 -13.88 7.01
N GLN A 173 6.66 -14.18 8.28
CA GLN A 173 6.02 -15.29 8.99
C GLN A 173 4.90 -14.77 9.89
N LYS A 174 3.80 -15.52 9.99
CA LYS A 174 2.68 -15.13 10.85
C LYS A 174 3.12 -15.13 12.30
N LEU A 175 2.81 -14.05 13.03
CA LEU A 175 3.09 -13.97 14.46
C LEU A 175 2.01 -14.69 15.26
N SER A 176 2.43 -15.60 16.13
CA SER A 176 1.56 -16.33 17.06
C SER A 176 1.60 -15.63 18.42
N GLY A 177 0.87 -14.52 18.62
CA GLY A 177 0.82 -13.85 19.93
C GLY A 177 0.61 -12.33 19.89
N ASN A 178 1.08 -11.65 20.95
CA ASN A 178 0.96 -10.20 21.15
C ASN A 178 1.59 -9.41 20.00
N SER A 179 1.07 -8.20 19.77
CA SER A 179 1.55 -7.34 18.69
C SER A 179 3.05 -7.06 18.83
N SER A 180 3.80 -7.23 17.76
CA SER A 180 5.21 -6.85 17.72
C SER A 180 5.37 -5.48 17.08
N SER A 181 6.39 -4.75 17.52
CA SER A 181 6.84 -3.52 16.88
C SER A 181 8.20 -3.78 16.23
N PRO A 182 8.51 -3.14 15.10
CA PRO A 182 9.82 -3.29 14.50
C PRO A 182 10.91 -2.76 15.43
N ARG A 183 12.14 -3.25 15.23
CA ARG A 183 13.33 -2.78 15.97
C ARG A 183 13.47 -1.26 15.90
N SER A 184 13.60 -0.61 17.06
CA SER A 184 13.89 0.82 17.14
C SER A 184 15.33 1.11 16.71
N CYS A 185 15.53 2.21 15.97
CA CYS A 185 16.89 2.67 15.68
C CYS A 185 17.51 3.34 16.91
N PRO A 186 18.80 3.07 17.18
CA PRO A 186 19.58 3.80 18.17
C PRO A 186 19.76 5.28 17.80
#